data_AF-A0A840Y6M2-F1
#
_entry.id   AF-A0A840Y6M2-F1
#
_cell.length_a   1.000
_cell.length_b   1.000
_cell.length_c   1.000
_cell.angle_alpha   90.00
_cell.angle_beta   90.00
_cell.angle_gamma   90.00
#
_symmetry.space_group_name_H-M   'P 1'
#
loop_
_entity.id
_entity.type
_entity.pdbx_description
1 polymer ?
#
loop_
_entity_poly.entity_id
_entity_poly.type
_entity_poly.pdbx_seq_one_letter_code
_entity_poly.pdbx_strand_id
1 'polypeptide(L)'
;MSTDHDVSKLDDLIVTTIDSVRGYEHAAEHADAGRYAQFFTEMAAERREAVDALSARSRAQGGTPADYGSAAATIHRPLGSPAPRARPR
;
A
#
# COMPACT_ATOMS: atom_id res chain seq x y z
N MET A 1 16.92 12.97 -1.99
CA MET A 1 15.83 12.18 -2.62
C MET A 1 14.62 13.08 -2.66
N SER A 2 13.90 13.15 -3.79
CA SER A 2 12.71 14.01 -3.93
C SER A 2 11.54 13.34 -3.25
N THR A 3 10.78 14.06 -2.44
CA THR A 3 9.63 13.53 -1.67
C THR A 3 8.63 12.76 -2.56
N ASP A 4 8.42 13.21 -3.80
CA ASP A 4 7.56 12.52 -4.79
C ASP A 4 8.05 11.11 -5.15
N HIS A 5 9.38 10.92 -5.21
CA HIS A 5 9.97 9.61 -5.52
C HIS A 5 9.79 8.64 -4.34
N ASP A 6 9.97 9.13 -3.11
CA ASP A 6 9.80 8.34 -1.91
C ASP A 6 8.34 7.91 -1.73
N VAL A 7 7.39 8.83 -1.94
CA VAL A 7 5.95 8.54 -1.90
C VAL A 7 5.57 7.51 -2.97
N SER A 8 6.08 7.65 -4.20
CA SER A 8 5.83 6.66 -5.26
C SER A 8 6.37 5.27 -4.90
N LYS A 9 7.54 5.19 -4.26
CA LYS A 9 8.10 3.89 -3.83
C LYS A 9 7.33 3.27 -2.67
N LEU A 10 6.82 4.09 -1.75
CA LEU A 10 5.92 3.63 -0.70
C LEU A 10 4.63 3.07 -1.28
N ASP A 11 4.07 3.72 -2.30
CA ASP A 11 2.85 3.26 -2.96
C ASP A 11 3.04 1.92 -3.69
N ASP A 12 4.13 1.77 -4.46
CA ASP A 12 4.52 0.49 -5.09
C ASP A 12 4.60 -0.65 -4.05
N LEU A 13 5.20 -0.36 -2.89
CA LEU A 13 5.38 -1.35 -1.82
C LEU A 13 4.06 -1.68 -1.12
N ILE A 14 3.18 -0.69 -0.91
CA ILE A 14 1.85 -0.90 -0.33
C ILE A 14 1.02 -1.82 -1.23
N VAL A 15 0.96 -1.54 -2.53
CA VAL A 15 0.22 -2.38 -3.50
C VAL A 15 0.75 -3.81 -3.47
N THR A 16 2.07 -3.99 -3.58
CA THR A 16 2.69 -5.32 -3.57
C THR A 16 2.41 -6.07 -2.26
N THR A 17 2.38 -5.35 -1.13
CA THR A 17 2.10 -5.96 0.18
C THR A 17 0.63 -6.33 0.31
N ILE A 18 -0.30 -5.53 -0.21
CA ILE A 18 -1.74 -5.86 -0.27
C ILE A 18 -1.95 -7.13 -1.12
N ASP A 19 -1.27 -7.25 -2.25
CA ASP A 19 -1.33 -8.45 -3.09
C ASP A 19 -0.81 -9.69 -2.34
N SER A 20 0.23 -9.52 -1.50
CA SER A 20 0.70 -10.59 -0.62
C SER A 20 -0.32 -11.00 0.44
N VAL A 21 -1.05 -10.05 1.06
CA VAL A 21 -2.12 -10.39 2.02
C VAL A 21 -3.18 -11.24 1.32
N ARG A 22 -3.64 -10.83 0.13
CA ARG A 22 -4.64 -11.57 -0.66
C ARG A 22 -4.14 -12.96 -1.05
N GLY A 23 -2.87 -13.07 -1.43
CA GLY A 23 -2.23 -14.35 -1.74
C GLY A 23 -2.21 -15.30 -0.55
N TYR A 24 -1.93 -14.78 0.65
CA TYR A 24 -1.97 -15.59 1.87
C TYR A 24 -3.39 -15.98 2.30
N GLU A 25 -4.36 -15.07 2.20
CA GLU A 25 -5.78 -15.39 2.46
C GLU A 25 -6.27 -16.48 1.52
N HIS A 26 -5.99 -16.34 0.22
CA HIS A 26 -6.32 -17.35 -0.77
C HIS A 26 -5.64 -18.69 -0.46
N ALA A 27 -4.36 -18.69 -0.08
CA ALA A 27 -3.64 -19.91 0.29
C ALA A 27 -4.21 -20.55 1.57
N ALA A 28 -4.66 -19.76 2.54
CA ALA A 28 -5.29 -20.26 3.76
C ALA A 28 -6.62 -20.97 3.46
N GLU A 29 -7.43 -20.42 2.56
CA GLU A 29 -8.72 -21.00 2.12
C GLU A 29 -8.55 -22.35 1.42
N HIS A 30 -7.43 -22.55 0.70
CA HIS A 30 -7.19 -23.74 -0.13
C HIS A 30 -6.19 -24.72 0.52
N ALA A 31 -5.78 -24.50 1.77
CA ALA A 31 -4.82 -25.36 2.44
C ALA A 31 -5.50 -26.63 3.00
N ASP A 32 -5.07 -27.81 2.51
CA ASP A 32 -5.63 -29.10 2.93
C ASP A 32 -5.34 -29.46 4.40
N ALA A 33 -4.23 -28.97 4.95
CA ALA A 33 -3.84 -29.22 6.35
C ALA A 33 -4.01 -27.96 7.20
N GLY A 34 -4.73 -28.10 8.32
CA GLY A 34 -5.04 -26.96 9.21
C GLY A 34 -3.83 -26.15 9.68
N ARG A 35 -2.66 -26.79 9.84
CA ARG A 35 -1.40 -26.08 10.19
C ARG A 35 -0.95 -25.09 9.12
N TYR A 36 -1.20 -25.37 7.84
CA TYR A 36 -0.84 -24.48 6.74
C TYR A 36 -1.84 -23.34 6.61
N ALA A 37 -3.13 -23.62 6.83
CA ALA A 37 -4.16 -22.58 6.92
C ALA A 37 -3.84 -21.58 8.04
N GLN A 38 -3.43 -22.08 9.21
CA GLN A 38 -2.98 -21.23 10.32
C GLN A 38 -1.76 -20.40 9.93
N PHE A 39 -0.72 -21.03 9.37
CA PHE A 39 0.48 -20.33 8.92
C PHE A 39 0.15 -19.19 7.95
N PHE A 40 -0.66 -19.45 6.92
CA PHE A 40 -1.02 -18.40 5.95
C PHE A 40 -1.88 -17.30 6.58
N THR A 41 -2.75 -17.63 7.52
CA THR A 41 -3.54 -16.63 8.27
C THR A 41 -2.64 -15.71 9.09
N GLU A 42 -1.63 -16.28 9.77
CA GLU A 42 -0.63 -15.50 10.52
C GLU A 42 0.18 -14.59 9.59
N MET A 43 0.62 -15.11 8.44
CA MET A 43 1.32 -14.32 7.43
C MET A 43 0.46 -13.17 6.87
N ALA A 44 -0.82 -13.41 6.60
CA ALA A 44 -1.76 -12.38 6.17
C ALA A 44 -1.91 -11.26 7.22
N ALA A 45 -1.99 -11.63 8.50
CA ALA A 45 -2.06 -10.67 9.61
C ALA A 45 -0.80 -9.78 9.69
N GLU A 46 0.40 -10.37 9.61
CA GLU A 46 1.66 -9.62 9.58
C GLU A 46 1.72 -8.64 8.40
N ARG A 47 1.24 -9.05 7.21
CA ARG A 47 1.25 -8.18 6.03
C ARG A 47 0.24 -7.03 6.17
N ARG A 48 -0.89 -7.22 6.86
CA ARG A 48 -1.83 -6.12 7.17
C ARG A 48 -1.17 -5.07 8.07
N GLU A 49 -0.43 -5.50 9.10
CA GLU A 49 0.34 -4.57 9.94
C GLU A 49 1.41 -3.81 9.16
N ALA A 50 2.08 -4.48 8.22
CA ALA A 50 3.05 -3.82 7.33
C ALA A 50 2.39 -2.79 6.42
N VAL A 51 1.21 -3.09 5.85
CA VAL A 51 0.42 -2.13 5.05
C VAL A 51 0.07 -0.90 5.89
N ASP A 52 -0.36 -1.07 7.14
CA ASP A 52 -0.70 0.05 8.03
C ASP A 52 0.51 0.95 8.29
N ALA A 53 1.67 0.36 8.60
CA ALA A 53 2.91 1.10 8.84
C ALA A 53 3.37 1.88 7.60
N LEU A 54 3.36 1.25 6.43
CA LEU A 54 3.73 1.88 5.16
C LEU A 54 2.76 3.00 4.78
N SER A 55 1.46 2.77 4.98
CA SER A 55 0.41 3.75 4.70
C SER A 55 0.51 4.96 5.63
N ALA A 56 0.81 4.76 6.91
CA ALA A 56 1.08 5.84 7.85
C ALA A 56 2.29 6.69 7.39
N ARG A 57 3.35 6.04 6.90
CA ARG A 57 4.53 6.73 6.37
C ARG A 57 4.21 7.52 5.09
N SER A 58 3.46 6.95 4.16
CA SER A 58 3.03 7.62 2.92
C SER A 58 2.22 8.88 3.25
N ARG A 59 1.24 8.79 4.16
CA ARG A 59 0.43 9.94 4.62
C ARG A 59 1.29 11.02 5.28
N ALA A 60 2.28 10.65 6.09
CA ALA A 60 3.23 11.59 6.70
C ALA A 60 4.09 12.34 5.67
N GLN A 61 4.25 11.78 4.47
CA GLN A 61 4.96 12.41 3.34
C GLN A 61 4.01 13.11 2.34
N GLY A 62 2.70 13.17 2.62
CA GLY A 62 1.70 13.81 1.76
C GLY A 62 1.09 12.89 0.69
N GLY A 63 1.36 11.58 0.76
CA GLY A 63 0.79 10.58 -0.14
C GLY A 63 -0.66 10.19 0.20
N THR A 64 -1.30 9.50 -0.75
CA THR A 64 -2.66 8.94 -0.64
C THR A 64 -2.61 7.43 -0.92
N PRO A 65 -2.22 6.62 0.09
CA PRO A 65 -1.94 5.19 -0.12
C PRO A 65 -3.19 4.40 -0.51
N ALA A 66 -2.99 3.32 -1.26
CA ALA A 66 -4.05 2.37 -1.57
C ALA A 66 -4.58 1.66 -0.32
N ASP A 67 -5.90 1.43 -0.27
CA ASP A 67 -6.55 0.71 0.82
C ASP A 67 -6.83 -0.74 0.45
N TYR A 68 -6.78 -1.64 1.44
CA TYR A 68 -6.99 -3.09 1.29
C TYR A 68 -8.31 -3.44 0.56
N GLY A 69 -9.37 -2.68 0.83
CA GLY A 69 -10.71 -2.83 0.23
C GLY A 69 -10.89 -2.14 -1.12
N SER A 70 -9.95 -1.27 -1.53
CA SER A 70 -9.96 -0.69 -2.87
C SER A 70 -9.19 -1.61 -3.81
N ALA A 71 -9.91 -2.39 -4.61
CA ALA A 71 -9.29 -3.08 -5.74
C ALA A 71 -8.73 -2.00 -6.68
N ALA A 72 -7.41 -1.87 -6.73
CA ALA A 72 -6.61 -1.31 -7.81
C ALA A 72 -7.37 -0.36 -8.75
N ALA A 73 -7.57 0.90 -8.35
CA ALA A 73 -8.11 1.91 -9.26
C ALA A 73 -7.66 3.30 -8.82
N THR A 74 -6.38 3.61 -9.07
CA THR A 74 -5.91 4.83 -9.74
C THR A 74 -4.43 5.02 -9.40
N ILE A 75 -3.55 4.26 -10.07
CA ILE A 75 -2.18 4.75 -10.29
C ILE A 75 -2.07 5.07 -11.77
N HIS A 76 -2.62 6.24 -12.11
CA HIS A 76 -2.07 7.15 -13.11
C HIS A 76 -2.71 8.52 -12.84
N ARG A 77 -2.24 9.20 -11.80
CA ARG A 77 -2.42 10.65 -11.75
C ARG A 77 -1.17 11.35 -11.23
N PRO A 78 -0.49 12.16 -12.07
CA PRO A 78 0.45 13.15 -11.58
C PRO A 78 -0.38 14.25 -10.89
N LEU A 79 -0.69 14.05 -9.61
CA LEU A 79 -1.30 15.08 -8.77
C LEU A 79 -0.20 16.01 -8.25
N GLY A 80 0.21 16.91 -9.14
CA GLY A 80 0.51 18.31 -8.83
C GLY A 80 1.76 18.66 -8.01
N SER A 81 2.75 19.23 -8.69
CA SER A 81 3.44 20.45 -8.23
C SER A 81 4.26 21.11 -9.36
N PRO A 82 4.56 22.42 -9.32
CA PRO A 82 3.88 23.55 -8.69
C PRO A 82 3.67 24.72 -9.70
N ALA A 83 2.79 25.68 -9.41
CA ALA A 83 2.87 27.00 -10.05
C ALA A 83 2.93 28.08 -8.96
N PRO A 84 4.02 28.86 -8.86
CA PRO A 84 4.06 30.00 -7.96
C PRO A 84 3.05 31.04 -8.45
N ARG A 85 2.03 31.32 -7.64
CA ARG A 85 1.19 32.49 -7.86
C ARG A 85 2.07 33.73 -7.71
N ALA A 86 2.37 34.35 -8.85
CA ALA A 86 2.96 35.67 -8.92
C ALA A 86 2.15 36.63 -8.03
N ARG A 87 2.85 37.34 -7.14
CA ARG A 87 2.32 38.53 -6.47
C ARG A 87 2.16 39.64 -7.51
N PRO A 88 0.99 40.26 -7.67
CA PRO A 88 0.92 41.57 -8.31
C PRO A 88 1.05 42.66 -7.24
N ARG A 89 2.15 43.42 -7.38
CA ARG A 89 2.45 44.80 -7.01
C ARG A 89 2.03 45.32 -5.63
#